data_AF-A0A6J4HTP3-F1
#
_entry.id   AF-A0A6J4HTP3-F1
#
_cell.length_a   1.000
_cell.length_b   1.000
_cell.length_c   1.000
_cell.angle_alpha   90.00
_cell.angle_beta   90.00
_cell.angle_gamma   90.00
#
_symmetry.space_group_name_H-M   'P 1'
#
loop_
_entity.id
_entity.type
_entity.pdbx_description
1 polymer ?
#
loop_
_entity_poly.entity_id
_entity_poly.type
_entity_poly.pdbx_seq_one_letter_code
_entity_poly.pdbx_strand_id
1 'polypeptide(L)'
;MSHNSTNGRPRRGLGVRGSILGVGAAGMAAAITVGAFAISGLGSAGESLEDVSELQGAVSFVQTVETFNADVSGWQIAYALDVRRSSGAEAVQDAEGSNRAGFLDASESLRAHLAAAPAEVLTNEELAVSQQIEAKWGEFFALDEEAVALYAENTPASTDAGDVVVLQRGFDVYFELIDLTTTLRDSLAERTEAAKLAAEDRQERTTQIMVGAIVVGALLVLGVALLVARRITRPLGALMTVATALAAGDLTKTSGVTQNDEVGRTAAALDEALGSLRELMASVVNSADAVAASSEELSASSAQISASAEETTAQSGVVASSAEEVSRNVATVAAGAEEMGASIREIASNAAEASEVAAKAVVAAETTTATVAKLGESSAEIGNV
;
A
#
# COMPACT_ATOMS: atom_id res chain seq x y z
N MET A 1 3.98 49.87 7.54
CA MET A 1 4.91 48.78 7.20
C MET A 1 4.19 47.47 7.37
N SER A 2 4.00 46.75 6.26
CA SER A 2 3.11 45.60 6.13
C SER A 2 3.70 44.33 6.75
N HIS A 3 2.93 43.64 7.59
CA HIS A 3 3.16 42.25 7.95
C HIS A 3 2.94 41.36 6.73
N ASN A 4 4.03 40.81 6.21
CA ASN A 4 4.00 39.81 5.15
C ASN A 4 3.91 38.42 5.79
N SER A 5 2.68 37.92 6.01
CA SER A 5 2.48 36.52 6.40
C SER A 5 2.63 35.63 5.17
N THR A 6 3.78 34.98 5.04
CA THR A 6 3.99 33.93 4.04
C THR A 6 3.14 32.72 4.39
N ASN A 7 1.95 32.65 3.78
CA ASN A 7 1.03 31.52 3.82
C ASN A 7 1.65 30.35 3.04
N GLY A 8 2.54 29.60 3.69
CA GLY A 8 3.07 28.34 3.17
C GLY A 8 1.95 27.31 3.12
N ARG A 9 1.39 27.06 1.92
CA ARG A 9 0.42 25.98 1.72
C ARG A 9 1.04 24.67 2.23
N PRO A 10 0.40 23.93 3.17
CA PRO A 10 0.95 22.69 3.66
C PRO A 10 1.10 21.71 2.49
N ARG A 11 2.31 21.17 2.31
CA ARG A 11 2.58 20.12 1.33
C ARG A 11 1.67 18.94 1.67
N ARG A 12 0.62 18.72 0.87
CA ARG A 12 -0.24 17.53 0.98
C ARG A 12 0.65 16.31 0.81
N GLY A 13 0.79 15.51 1.86
CA GLY A 13 1.45 14.22 1.78
C GLY A 13 0.66 13.32 0.82
N LEU A 14 1.37 12.42 0.13
CA LEU A 14 0.70 11.34 -0.58
C LEU A 14 -0.06 10.50 0.46
N GLY A 15 -1.34 10.26 0.18
CA GLY A 15 -2.16 9.38 1.00
C GLY A 15 -1.65 7.95 1.03
N VAL A 16 -2.28 7.07 1.83
CA VAL A 16 -1.92 5.65 1.94
C VAL A 16 -1.92 4.99 0.54
N ARG A 17 -2.97 5.24 -0.24
CA ARG A 17 -3.07 4.75 -1.63
C ARG A 17 -1.96 5.29 -2.52
N GLY A 18 -1.64 6.58 -2.42
CA GLY A 18 -0.56 7.21 -3.18
C GLY A 18 0.82 6.65 -2.82
N SER A 19 1.04 6.34 -1.54
CA SER A 19 2.28 5.75 -1.05
C SER A 19 2.48 4.31 -1.54
N ILE A 20 1.41 3.49 -1.53
CA ILE A 20 1.44 2.12 -2.06
C ILE A 20 1.69 2.13 -3.57
N LEU A 21 0.98 2.99 -4.32
CA LEU A 21 1.19 3.15 -5.76
C LEU A 21 2.62 3.63 -6.06
N GLY A 22 3.20 4.48 -5.20
CA GLY A 22 4.58 4.93 -5.31
C GLY A 22 5.60 3.80 -5.22
N VAL A 23 5.41 2.83 -4.31
CA VAL A 23 6.27 1.64 -4.22
C VAL A 23 6.16 0.78 -5.48
N GLY A 24 4.92 0.56 -5.96
CA GLY A 24 4.69 -0.20 -7.20
C GLY A 24 5.31 0.48 -8.42
N ALA A 25 5.17 1.79 -8.55
CA ALA A 25 5.78 2.57 -9.63
C ALA A 25 7.32 2.53 -9.57
N ALA A 26 7.91 2.62 -8.38
CA ALA A 26 9.37 2.50 -8.20
C ALA A 26 9.87 1.10 -8.60
N GLY A 27 9.15 0.05 -8.19
CA GLY A 27 9.45 -1.33 -8.59
C GLY A 27 9.37 -1.53 -10.10
N MET A 28 8.32 -1.01 -10.74
CA MET A 28 8.16 -1.12 -12.19
C MET A 28 9.23 -0.31 -12.95
N ALA A 29 9.57 0.89 -12.48
CA ALA A 29 10.65 1.68 -13.07
C ALA A 29 12.01 0.96 -12.97
N ALA A 30 12.31 0.34 -11.81
CA ALA A 30 13.51 -0.46 -11.64
C ALA A 30 13.53 -1.67 -12.59
N ALA A 31 12.41 -2.39 -12.72
CA ALA A 31 12.29 -3.54 -13.63
C ALA A 31 12.45 -3.13 -15.11
N ILE A 32 11.83 -2.03 -15.54
CA ILE A 32 11.97 -1.51 -16.90
C ILE A 32 13.42 -1.10 -17.18
N THR A 33 14.07 -0.43 -16.21
CA THR A 33 15.46 0.01 -16.36
C THR A 33 16.39 -1.20 -16.50
N VAL A 34 16.26 -2.20 -15.63
CA VAL A 34 17.04 -3.46 -15.71
C VAL A 34 16.75 -4.19 -17.03
N GLY A 35 15.49 -4.26 -17.46
CA GLY A 35 15.11 -4.87 -18.73
C GLY A 35 15.74 -4.17 -19.93
N ALA A 36 15.77 -2.84 -19.94
CA ALA A 36 16.42 -2.06 -21.00
C ALA A 36 17.94 -2.32 -21.05
N PHE A 37 18.61 -2.39 -19.89
CA PHE A 37 20.02 -2.76 -19.81
C PHE A 37 20.28 -4.19 -20.30
N ALA A 38 19.41 -5.14 -19.97
CA ALA A 38 19.54 -6.52 -20.43
C ALA A 38 19.41 -6.63 -21.97
N ILE A 39 18.44 -5.92 -22.57
CA ILE A 39 18.26 -5.90 -24.03
C ILE A 39 19.46 -5.24 -24.72
N SER A 40 19.93 -4.10 -24.21
CA SER A 40 21.13 -3.44 -24.74
C SER A 40 22.36 -4.33 -24.65
N GLY A 41 22.51 -5.07 -23.55
CA GLY A 41 23.60 -6.02 -23.37
C GLY A 41 23.56 -7.16 -24.37
N LEU A 42 22.37 -7.74 -24.60
CA LEU A 42 22.16 -8.78 -25.61
C LEU A 42 22.50 -8.31 -27.03
N GLY A 43 22.11 -7.08 -27.39
CA GLY A 43 22.44 -6.50 -28.70
C GLY A 43 23.95 -6.38 -28.91
N SER A 44 24.67 -5.84 -27.91
CA SER A 44 26.12 -5.68 -27.98
C SER A 44 26.89 -7.01 -28.01
N ALA A 45 26.35 -8.05 -27.37
CA ALA A 45 26.91 -9.39 -27.43
C ALA A 45 26.66 -10.05 -28.81
N GLY A 46 25.51 -9.76 -29.44
CA GLY A 46 25.20 -10.19 -30.80
C GLY A 46 26.19 -9.64 -31.82
N GLU A 47 26.39 -8.31 -31.85
CA GLU A 47 27.36 -7.66 -32.75
C GLU A 47 28.78 -8.21 -32.54
N SER A 48 29.22 -8.37 -31.30
CA SER A 48 30.56 -8.87 -31.01
C SER A 48 30.77 -10.33 -31.44
N LEU A 49 29.71 -11.16 -31.43
CA LEU A 49 29.76 -12.54 -31.92
C LEU A 49 29.76 -12.60 -33.45
N GLU A 50 29.04 -11.69 -34.11
CA GLU A 50 29.02 -11.57 -35.56
C GLU A 50 30.41 -11.19 -36.09
N ASP A 51 31.04 -10.16 -35.52
CA ASP A 51 32.41 -9.73 -35.87
C ASP A 51 33.42 -10.89 -35.76
N VAL A 52 33.39 -11.64 -34.67
CA VAL A 52 34.29 -12.79 -34.45
C VAL A 52 33.99 -13.91 -35.46
N SER A 53 32.72 -14.16 -35.76
CA SER A 53 32.30 -15.20 -36.71
C SER A 53 32.75 -14.86 -38.14
N GLU A 54 32.63 -13.60 -38.56
CA GLU A 54 33.07 -13.14 -39.88
C GLU A 54 34.59 -13.26 -40.03
N LEU A 55 35.36 -12.83 -39.01
CA LEU A 55 36.82 -12.97 -39.00
C LEU A 55 37.27 -14.43 -39.01
N GLN A 56 36.61 -15.30 -38.23
CA GLN A 56 36.88 -16.74 -38.28
C GLN A 56 36.57 -17.35 -39.66
N GLY A 57 35.51 -16.88 -40.32
CA GLY A 57 35.20 -17.24 -41.70
C GLY A 57 36.32 -16.84 -42.67
N ALA A 58 36.85 -15.63 -42.52
CA ALA A 58 37.98 -15.16 -43.33
C ALA A 58 39.28 -15.95 -43.05
N VAL A 59 39.57 -16.30 -41.80
CA VAL A 59 40.72 -17.18 -41.47
C VAL A 59 40.56 -18.55 -42.15
N SER A 60 39.38 -19.16 -42.05
CA SER A 60 39.06 -20.45 -42.68
C SER A 60 39.18 -20.40 -44.21
N PHE A 61 38.77 -19.27 -44.81
CA PHE A 61 38.96 -19.01 -46.23
C PHE A 61 40.44 -19.06 -46.63
N VAL A 62 41.31 -18.38 -45.87
CA VAL A 62 42.76 -18.35 -46.16
C VAL A 62 43.42 -19.71 -45.88
N GLN A 63 43.00 -20.44 -44.86
CA GLN A 63 43.47 -21.83 -44.62
C GLN A 63 43.13 -22.77 -45.78
N THR A 64 41.99 -22.53 -46.44
CA THR A 64 41.62 -23.26 -47.65
C THR A 64 42.56 -22.89 -48.83
N VAL A 65 42.96 -21.62 -48.95
CA VAL A 65 44.00 -21.20 -49.91
C VAL A 65 45.34 -21.88 -49.61
N GLU A 66 45.75 -22.00 -48.33
CA GLU A 66 46.97 -22.75 -47.96
C GLU A 66 46.91 -24.22 -48.42
N THR A 67 45.73 -24.83 -48.34
CA THR A 67 45.52 -26.20 -48.84
C THR A 67 45.70 -26.26 -50.36
N PHE A 68 45.11 -25.31 -51.08
CA PHE A 68 45.31 -25.20 -52.53
C PHE A 68 46.76 -24.90 -52.93
N ASN A 69 47.52 -24.12 -52.13
CA ASN A 69 48.95 -23.91 -52.36
C ASN A 69 49.66 -25.27 -52.46
N ALA A 70 49.38 -26.19 -51.55
CA ALA A 70 49.96 -27.54 -51.56
C ALA A 70 49.45 -28.39 -52.72
N ASP A 71 48.14 -28.38 -52.99
CA ASP A 71 47.55 -29.23 -54.03
C ASP A 71 48.00 -28.83 -55.45
N VAL A 72 47.90 -27.54 -55.79
CA VAL A 72 48.23 -27.04 -57.13
C VAL A 72 49.72 -27.23 -57.44
N SER A 73 50.61 -26.88 -56.49
CA SER A 73 52.05 -27.11 -56.66
C SER A 73 52.40 -28.60 -56.71
N GLY A 74 51.74 -29.43 -55.89
CA GLY A 74 51.91 -30.87 -55.89
C GLY A 74 51.57 -31.52 -57.23
N TRP A 75 50.42 -31.17 -57.81
CA TRP A 75 50.03 -31.66 -59.14
C TRP A 75 50.96 -31.15 -60.24
N GLN A 76 51.44 -29.90 -60.15
CA GLN A 76 52.39 -29.35 -61.13
C GLN A 76 53.69 -30.15 -61.15
N ILE A 77 54.25 -30.43 -59.96
CA ILE A 77 55.45 -31.26 -59.83
C ILE A 77 55.18 -32.68 -60.34
N ALA A 78 54.00 -33.24 -60.02
CA ALA A 78 53.65 -34.60 -60.44
C ALA A 78 53.61 -34.74 -61.97
N TYR A 79 52.96 -33.81 -62.69
CA TYR A 79 52.94 -33.88 -64.15
C TYR A 79 54.31 -33.52 -64.77
N ALA A 80 55.09 -32.62 -64.16
CA ALA A 80 56.46 -32.34 -64.60
C ALA A 80 57.36 -33.59 -64.48
N LEU A 81 57.15 -34.42 -63.45
CA LEU A 81 57.82 -35.72 -63.34
C LEU A 81 57.36 -36.71 -64.42
N ASP A 82 56.09 -36.67 -64.82
CA ASP A 82 55.58 -37.52 -65.91
C ASP A 82 56.26 -37.18 -67.25
N VAL A 83 56.51 -35.90 -67.52
CA VAL A 83 57.26 -35.45 -68.71
C VAL A 83 58.59 -36.20 -68.86
N ARG A 84 59.29 -36.47 -67.76
CA ARG A 84 60.56 -37.22 -67.77
C ARG A 84 60.40 -38.73 -67.81
N ARG A 85 59.25 -39.26 -67.40
CA ARG A 85 58.98 -40.72 -67.35
C ARG A 85 58.36 -41.25 -68.64
N SER A 86 57.59 -40.43 -69.35
CA SER A 86 56.91 -40.80 -70.59
C SER A 86 57.36 -39.90 -71.74
N SER A 87 56.49 -38.98 -72.18
CA SER A 87 56.67 -38.06 -73.29
C SER A 87 56.11 -36.72 -72.86
N GLY A 88 56.86 -35.63 -73.04
CA GLY A 88 56.41 -34.29 -72.68
C GLY A 88 55.12 -33.90 -73.39
N ALA A 89 54.98 -34.27 -74.67
CA ALA A 89 53.77 -34.02 -75.45
C ALA A 89 52.54 -34.83 -75.01
N GLU A 90 52.73 -35.91 -74.25
CA GLU A 90 51.64 -36.73 -73.68
C GLU A 90 51.30 -36.28 -72.26
N ALA A 91 52.33 -36.04 -71.43
CA ALA A 91 52.18 -35.68 -70.02
C ALA A 91 51.47 -34.32 -69.79
N VAL A 92 51.50 -33.42 -70.78
CA VAL A 92 50.82 -32.11 -70.69
C VAL A 92 49.40 -32.10 -71.27
N GLN A 93 48.91 -33.24 -71.77
CA GLN A 93 47.53 -33.32 -72.25
C GLN A 93 46.56 -33.43 -71.08
N ASP A 94 45.38 -32.85 -71.25
CA ASP A 94 44.25 -33.04 -70.33
C ASP A 94 43.59 -34.40 -70.58
N ALA A 95 44.30 -35.46 -70.17
CA ALA A 95 43.80 -36.82 -70.21
C ALA A 95 43.16 -37.19 -68.87
N GLU A 96 42.02 -37.87 -68.91
CA GLU A 96 41.30 -38.30 -67.71
C GLU A 96 42.22 -39.13 -66.79
N GLY A 97 42.29 -38.74 -65.52
CA GLY A 97 43.13 -39.39 -64.51
C GLY A 97 44.62 -39.06 -64.59
N SER A 98 45.05 -38.14 -65.47
CA SER A 98 46.44 -37.65 -65.52
C SER A 98 46.74 -36.66 -64.39
N ASN A 99 48.02 -36.52 -64.05
CA ASN A 99 48.47 -35.47 -63.12
C ASN A 99 48.19 -34.07 -63.68
N ARG A 100 48.18 -33.90 -65.01
CA ARG A 100 47.80 -32.63 -65.65
C ARG A 100 46.32 -32.29 -65.42
N ALA A 101 45.43 -33.28 -65.57
CA ALA A 101 44.01 -33.08 -65.26
C ALA A 101 43.80 -32.68 -63.79
N GLY A 102 44.53 -33.33 -62.86
CA GLY A 102 44.52 -32.96 -61.44
C GLY A 102 44.98 -31.53 -61.18
N PHE A 103 46.04 -31.08 -61.87
CA PHE A 103 46.50 -29.70 -61.81
C PHE A 103 45.43 -28.70 -62.28
N LEU A 104 44.78 -28.99 -63.42
CA LEU A 104 43.76 -28.12 -63.99
C LEU A 104 42.53 -28.01 -63.08
N ASP A 105 42.07 -29.13 -62.53
CA ASP A 105 40.93 -29.19 -61.58
C ASP A 105 41.22 -28.42 -60.28
N ALA A 106 42.40 -28.63 -59.69
CA ALA A 106 42.83 -27.89 -58.50
C ALA A 106 42.96 -26.39 -58.80
N SER A 107 43.48 -26.02 -59.98
CA SER A 107 43.62 -24.63 -60.41
C SER A 107 42.28 -23.94 -60.64
N GLU A 108 41.30 -24.64 -61.23
CA GLU A 108 39.94 -24.13 -61.40
C GLU A 108 39.25 -23.92 -60.05
N SER A 109 39.34 -24.90 -59.15
CA SER A 109 38.80 -24.83 -57.79
C SER A 109 39.41 -23.67 -56.99
N LEU A 110 40.72 -23.48 -57.08
CA LEU A 110 41.41 -22.35 -56.45
C LEU A 110 40.92 -21.01 -57.02
N ARG A 111 40.81 -20.86 -58.34
CA ARG A 111 40.31 -19.61 -58.95
C ARG A 111 38.89 -19.30 -58.50
N ALA A 112 38.02 -20.30 -58.45
CA ALA A 112 36.66 -20.15 -57.95
C ALA A 112 36.64 -19.72 -56.47
N HIS A 113 37.52 -20.30 -55.65
CA HIS A 113 37.67 -19.93 -54.24
C HIS A 113 38.19 -18.50 -54.08
N LEU A 114 39.26 -18.11 -54.79
CA LEU A 114 39.80 -16.74 -54.77
C LEU A 114 38.75 -15.69 -55.20
N ALA A 115 37.90 -16.01 -56.18
CA ALA A 115 36.82 -15.12 -56.60
C ALA A 115 35.74 -14.89 -55.52
N ALA A 116 35.64 -15.77 -54.52
CA ALA A 116 34.74 -15.69 -53.39
C ALA A 116 35.39 -15.06 -52.13
N ALA A 117 36.51 -14.33 -52.29
CA ALA A 117 37.22 -13.71 -51.18
C ALA A 117 36.31 -12.75 -50.36
N PRO A 118 36.36 -12.81 -49.02
CA PRO A 118 35.51 -12.00 -48.14
C PRO A 118 36.01 -10.55 -48.03
N ALA A 119 35.99 -9.81 -49.15
CA ALA A 119 36.57 -8.46 -49.24
C ALA A 119 35.99 -7.44 -48.25
N GLU A 120 34.75 -7.64 -47.79
CA GLU A 120 34.07 -6.76 -46.82
C GLU A 120 34.65 -6.86 -45.40
N VAL A 121 35.28 -7.99 -45.06
CA VAL A 121 35.85 -8.28 -43.74
C VAL A 121 37.32 -7.83 -43.64
N LEU A 122 38.00 -7.75 -44.78
CA LEU A 122 39.41 -7.40 -44.88
C LEU A 122 39.64 -5.90 -44.65
N THR A 123 40.72 -5.57 -43.94
CA THR A 123 41.25 -4.21 -43.92
C THR A 123 41.84 -3.84 -45.28
N ASN A 124 42.12 -2.54 -45.51
CA ASN A 124 42.78 -2.10 -46.75
C ASN A 124 44.14 -2.78 -46.97
N GLU A 125 44.89 -3.05 -45.90
CA GLU A 125 46.20 -3.72 -45.97
C GLU A 125 46.04 -5.20 -46.33
N GLU A 126 45.13 -5.90 -45.66
CA GLU A 126 44.83 -7.32 -45.95
C GLU A 126 44.24 -7.52 -47.35
N LEU A 127 43.39 -6.58 -47.81
CA LEU A 127 42.86 -6.59 -49.17
C LEU A 127 43.99 -6.44 -50.19
N ALA A 128 44.98 -5.57 -49.92
CA ALA A 128 46.15 -5.42 -50.78
C ALA A 128 47.02 -6.70 -50.79
N VAL A 129 47.14 -7.41 -49.67
CA VAL A 129 47.81 -8.72 -49.61
C VAL A 129 47.01 -9.77 -50.40
N SER A 130 45.69 -9.80 -50.23
CA SER A 130 44.79 -10.70 -50.98
C SER A 130 44.91 -10.49 -52.50
N GLN A 131 44.99 -9.24 -52.95
CA GLN A 131 45.21 -8.91 -54.37
C GLN A 131 46.59 -9.34 -54.87
N GLN A 132 47.62 -9.25 -54.02
CA GLN A 132 48.96 -9.77 -54.36
C GLN A 132 48.96 -11.29 -54.48
N ILE A 133 48.24 -12.01 -53.63
CA ILE A 133 48.05 -13.47 -53.72
C ILE A 133 47.40 -13.81 -55.07
N GLU A 134 46.31 -13.13 -55.45
CA GLU A 134 45.64 -13.34 -56.73
C GLU A 134 46.58 -13.07 -57.92
N ALA A 135 47.33 -11.97 -57.88
CA ALA A 135 48.28 -11.63 -58.92
C ALA A 135 49.42 -12.66 -59.05
N LYS A 136 49.93 -13.16 -57.92
CA LYS A 136 50.99 -14.19 -57.88
C LYS A 136 50.50 -15.53 -58.38
N TRP A 137 49.26 -15.90 -58.10
CA TRP A 137 48.63 -17.06 -58.73
C TRP A 137 48.49 -16.89 -60.24
N GLY A 138 48.13 -15.69 -60.71
CA GLY A 138 48.15 -15.37 -62.15
C GLY A 138 49.53 -15.55 -62.79
N GLU A 139 50.59 -15.09 -62.12
CA GLU A 139 51.98 -15.28 -62.55
C GLU A 139 52.36 -16.77 -62.58
N PHE A 140 52.01 -17.52 -61.54
CA PHE A 140 52.25 -18.96 -61.44
C PHE A 140 51.57 -19.73 -62.59
N PHE A 141 50.32 -19.41 -62.92
CA PHE A 141 49.61 -20.05 -64.03
C PHE A 141 50.20 -19.67 -65.41
N ALA A 142 50.69 -18.44 -65.58
CA ALA A 142 51.37 -18.06 -66.82
C ALA A 142 52.70 -18.81 -67.01
N LEU A 143 53.45 -19.04 -65.92
CA LEU A 143 54.65 -19.88 -65.94
C LEU A 143 54.31 -21.35 -66.26
N ASP A 144 53.19 -21.85 -65.74
CA ASP A 144 52.71 -23.19 -66.07
C ASP A 144 52.42 -23.35 -67.57
N GLU A 145 51.75 -22.37 -68.19
CA GLU A 145 51.51 -22.37 -69.64
C GLU A 145 52.81 -22.32 -70.46
N GLU A 146 53.80 -21.54 -70.02
CA GLU A 146 55.14 -21.50 -70.62
C GLU A 146 55.83 -22.87 -70.53
N ALA A 147 55.79 -23.51 -69.37
CA ALA A 147 56.35 -24.84 -69.17
C ALA A 147 55.68 -25.89 -70.05
N VAL A 148 54.34 -25.86 -70.14
CA VAL A 148 53.56 -26.77 -70.99
C VAL A 148 53.94 -26.64 -72.46
N ALA A 149 54.11 -25.42 -72.97
CA ALA A 149 54.55 -25.19 -74.35
C ALA A 149 55.93 -25.81 -74.62
N LEU A 150 56.88 -25.65 -73.69
CA LEU A 150 58.24 -26.22 -73.79
C LEU A 150 58.23 -27.76 -73.71
N TYR A 151 57.43 -28.33 -72.81
CA TYR A 151 57.28 -29.77 -72.69
C TYR A 151 56.62 -30.40 -73.93
N ALA A 152 55.69 -29.69 -74.57
CA ALA A 152 55.03 -30.16 -75.80
C ALA A 152 55.98 -30.30 -77.00
N GLU A 153 57.09 -29.56 -77.03
CA GLU A 153 58.13 -29.72 -78.08
C GLU A 153 58.86 -31.08 -77.99
N ASN A 154 58.81 -31.74 -76.83
CA ASN A 154 59.27 -33.10 -76.59
C ASN A 154 60.74 -33.38 -76.99
N THR A 155 61.64 -32.43 -76.71
CA THR A 155 63.09 -32.60 -76.88
C THR A 155 63.81 -32.54 -75.52
N PRO A 156 65.00 -33.14 -75.37
CA PRO A 156 65.73 -33.04 -74.10
C PRO A 156 65.99 -31.59 -73.65
N ALA A 157 66.33 -30.71 -74.60
CA ALA A 157 66.60 -29.30 -74.30
C ALA A 157 65.33 -28.53 -73.90
N SER A 158 64.20 -28.80 -74.55
CA SER A 158 62.92 -28.16 -74.21
C SER A 158 62.37 -28.69 -72.87
N THR A 159 62.56 -29.97 -72.56
CA THR A 159 62.26 -30.53 -71.23
C THR A 159 63.12 -29.89 -70.15
N ASP A 160 64.43 -29.76 -70.35
CA ASP A 160 65.30 -29.10 -69.36
C ASP A 160 64.91 -27.62 -69.17
N ALA A 161 64.49 -26.93 -70.22
CA ALA A 161 63.98 -25.56 -70.14
C ALA A 161 62.64 -25.48 -69.36
N GLY A 162 61.70 -26.40 -69.61
CA GLY A 162 60.44 -26.48 -68.87
C GLY A 162 60.66 -26.78 -67.38
N ASP A 163 61.62 -27.65 -67.05
CA ASP A 163 62.01 -27.94 -65.67
C ASP A 163 62.54 -26.68 -64.96
N VAL A 164 63.31 -25.83 -65.66
CA VAL A 164 63.75 -24.53 -65.11
C VAL A 164 62.56 -23.62 -64.84
N VAL A 165 61.55 -23.60 -65.72
CA VAL A 165 60.34 -22.81 -65.50
C VAL A 165 59.58 -23.31 -64.27
N VAL A 166 59.34 -24.61 -64.14
CA VAL A 166 58.58 -25.17 -63.01
C VAL A 166 59.39 -25.15 -61.71
N LEU A 167 60.59 -25.72 -61.70
CA LEU A 167 61.36 -26.04 -60.50
C LEU A 167 62.23 -24.88 -59.98
N GLN A 168 62.40 -23.81 -60.76
CA GLN A 168 63.10 -22.60 -60.30
C GLN A 168 62.13 -21.41 -60.27
N ARG A 169 61.71 -20.92 -61.45
CA ARG A 169 60.87 -19.71 -61.54
C ARG A 169 59.51 -19.90 -60.86
N GLY A 170 58.86 -21.05 -61.08
CA GLY A 170 57.57 -21.39 -60.47
C GLY A 170 57.69 -21.57 -58.96
N PHE A 171 58.79 -22.18 -58.49
CA PHE A 171 59.08 -22.32 -57.06
C PHE A 171 59.34 -20.98 -56.37
N ASP A 172 60.02 -20.03 -57.03
CA ASP A 172 60.23 -18.68 -56.50
C ASP A 172 58.87 -17.99 -56.26
N VAL A 173 57.96 -18.05 -57.24
CA VAL A 173 56.59 -17.51 -57.10
C VAL A 173 55.79 -18.25 -56.02
N TYR A 174 55.95 -19.58 -55.92
CA TYR A 174 55.29 -20.40 -54.91
C TYR A 174 55.71 -20.04 -53.48
N PHE A 175 57.00 -19.78 -53.24
CA PHE A 175 57.47 -19.37 -51.91
C PHE A 175 56.93 -17.98 -51.53
N GLU A 176 56.85 -17.06 -52.48
CA GLU A 176 56.17 -15.76 -52.26
C GLU A 176 54.68 -15.94 -51.96
N LEU A 177 53.99 -16.87 -52.64
CA LEU A 177 52.58 -17.20 -52.37
C LEU A 177 52.39 -17.72 -50.94
N ILE A 178 53.25 -18.63 -50.47
CA ILE A 178 53.19 -19.12 -49.09
C ILE A 178 53.36 -17.97 -48.10
N ASP A 179 54.34 -17.09 -48.32
CA ASP A 179 54.64 -15.98 -47.43
C ASP A 179 53.46 -14.99 -47.34
N LEU A 180 52.88 -14.62 -48.50
CA LEU A 180 51.71 -13.75 -48.57
C LEU A 180 50.47 -14.39 -47.91
N THR A 181 50.23 -15.68 -48.19
CA THR A 181 49.07 -16.41 -47.60
C THR A 181 49.22 -16.52 -46.08
N THR A 182 50.42 -16.82 -45.60
CA THR A 182 50.76 -16.89 -44.17
C THR A 182 50.58 -15.53 -43.50
N THR A 183 51.06 -14.45 -44.15
CA THR A 183 50.92 -13.07 -43.67
C THR A 183 49.45 -12.68 -43.51
N LEU A 184 48.62 -12.99 -44.52
CA LEU A 184 47.19 -12.70 -44.47
C LEU A 184 46.48 -13.50 -43.38
N ARG A 185 46.79 -14.79 -43.25
CA ARG A 185 46.25 -15.65 -42.19
C ARG A 185 46.60 -15.11 -40.81
N ASP A 186 47.86 -14.75 -40.58
CA ASP A 186 48.34 -14.30 -39.28
C ASP A 186 47.71 -12.96 -38.87
N SER A 187 47.57 -12.02 -39.81
CA SER A 187 46.83 -10.78 -39.60
C SER A 187 45.37 -11.03 -39.19
N LEU A 188 44.67 -11.91 -39.92
CA LEU A 188 43.28 -12.25 -39.61
C LEU A 188 43.15 -13.00 -38.29
N ALA A 189 44.08 -13.89 -37.96
CA ALA A 189 44.11 -14.62 -36.70
C ALA A 189 44.35 -13.69 -35.50
N GLU A 190 45.27 -12.72 -35.64
CA GLU A 190 45.52 -11.70 -34.62
C GLU A 190 44.26 -10.83 -34.40
N ARG A 191 43.62 -10.36 -35.47
CA ARG A 191 42.35 -9.62 -35.38
C ARG A 191 41.23 -10.44 -34.76
N THR A 192 41.15 -11.74 -35.08
CA THR A 192 40.15 -12.65 -34.50
C THR A 192 40.33 -12.75 -32.99
N GLU A 193 41.57 -12.94 -32.51
CA GLU A 193 41.84 -13.04 -31.08
C GLU A 193 41.61 -11.69 -30.37
N ALA A 194 42.00 -10.58 -31.00
CA ALA A 194 41.71 -9.24 -30.48
C ALA A 194 40.20 -8.97 -30.39
N ALA A 195 39.42 -9.35 -31.40
CA ALA A 195 37.97 -9.23 -31.42
C ALA A 195 37.32 -10.09 -30.32
N LYS A 196 37.80 -11.32 -30.11
CA LYS A 196 37.34 -12.20 -29.05
C LYS A 196 37.60 -11.63 -27.66
N LEU A 197 38.82 -11.13 -27.39
CA LEU A 197 39.15 -10.48 -26.11
C LEU A 197 38.31 -9.22 -25.88
N ALA A 198 38.06 -8.43 -26.93
CA ALA A 198 37.20 -7.26 -26.84
C ALA A 198 35.73 -7.62 -26.57
N ALA A 199 35.25 -8.73 -27.15
CA ALA A 199 33.92 -9.27 -26.89
C ALA A 199 33.78 -9.73 -25.43
N GLU A 200 34.79 -10.43 -24.90
CA GLU A 200 34.85 -10.89 -23.51
C GLU A 200 34.86 -9.70 -22.52
N ASP A 201 35.72 -8.68 -22.71
CA ASP A 201 35.73 -7.47 -21.84
C ASP A 201 34.39 -6.72 -21.91
N ARG A 202 33.77 -6.62 -23.09
CA ARG A 202 32.46 -5.99 -23.26
C ARG A 202 31.36 -6.79 -22.54
N GLN A 203 31.40 -8.12 -22.62
CA GLN A 203 30.46 -8.99 -21.91
C GLN A 203 30.62 -8.87 -20.40
N GLU A 204 31.85 -8.88 -19.89
CA GLU A 204 32.13 -8.69 -18.45
C GLU A 204 31.65 -7.35 -17.95
N ARG A 205 31.98 -6.24 -18.64
CA ARG A 205 31.52 -4.89 -18.28
C ARG A 205 29.99 -4.79 -18.29
N THR A 206 29.35 -5.32 -19.32
CA THR A 206 27.89 -5.34 -19.44
C THR A 206 27.27 -6.10 -18.27
N THR A 207 27.84 -7.25 -17.91
CA THR A 207 27.40 -8.06 -16.77
C THR A 207 27.56 -7.29 -15.45
N GLN A 208 28.71 -6.64 -15.23
CA GLN A 208 28.95 -5.84 -14.03
C GLN A 208 27.99 -4.65 -13.90
N ILE A 209 27.75 -3.92 -15.00
CA ILE A 209 26.77 -2.81 -15.03
C ILE A 209 25.36 -3.34 -14.74
N MET A 210 24.98 -4.47 -15.32
CA MET A 210 23.66 -5.09 -15.10
C MET A 210 23.47 -5.52 -13.65
N VAL A 211 24.45 -6.20 -13.05
CA VAL A 211 24.42 -6.59 -11.63
C VAL A 211 24.37 -5.35 -10.74
N GLY A 212 25.17 -4.32 -11.03
CA GLY A 212 25.13 -3.05 -10.32
C GLY A 212 23.76 -2.37 -10.38
N ALA A 213 23.14 -2.32 -11.56
CA ALA A 213 21.81 -1.76 -11.77
C ALA A 213 20.73 -2.55 -10.99
N ILE A 214 20.82 -3.89 -10.96
CA ILE A 214 19.91 -4.74 -10.18
C ILE A 214 20.05 -4.45 -8.68
N VAL A 215 21.28 -4.38 -8.16
CA VAL A 215 21.53 -4.11 -6.73
C VAL A 215 21.03 -2.72 -6.36
N VAL A 216 21.35 -1.69 -7.14
CA VAL A 216 20.87 -0.32 -6.90
C VAL A 216 19.35 -0.24 -6.98
N GLY A 217 18.74 -0.87 -7.99
CA GLY A 217 17.29 -0.95 -8.14
C GLY A 217 16.62 -1.63 -6.94
N ALA A 218 17.15 -2.76 -6.48
CA ALA A 218 16.65 -3.48 -5.31
C ALA A 218 16.77 -2.64 -4.02
N LEU A 219 17.91 -1.97 -3.81
CA LEU A 219 18.12 -1.09 -2.66
C LEU A 219 17.18 0.11 -2.67
N LEU A 220 16.92 0.70 -3.84
CA LEU A 220 15.96 1.81 -3.97
C LEU A 220 14.54 1.35 -3.65
N VAL A 221 14.09 0.23 -4.22
CA VAL A 221 12.76 -0.33 -3.92
C VAL A 221 12.63 -0.66 -2.44
N LEU A 222 13.64 -1.29 -1.83
CA LEU A 222 13.67 -1.60 -0.41
C LEU A 222 13.62 -0.32 0.44
N GLY A 223 14.41 0.70 0.09
CA GLY A 223 14.43 1.98 0.80
C GLY A 223 13.07 2.70 0.76
N VAL A 224 12.45 2.76 -0.42
CA VAL A 224 11.10 3.35 -0.59
C VAL A 224 10.06 2.53 0.17
N ALA A 225 10.10 1.20 0.10
CA ALA A 225 9.19 0.32 0.83
C ALA A 225 9.31 0.49 2.34
N LEU A 226 10.54 0.55 2.89
CA LEU A 226 10.78 0.78 4.32
C LEU A 226 10.31 2.18 4.76
N LEU A 227 10.49 3.21 3.93
CA LEU A 227 10.03 4.56 4.21
C LEU A 227 8.50 4.62 4.27
N VAL A 228 7.83 4.03 3.28
CA VAL A 228 6.35 3.95 3.23
C VAL A 228 5.81 3.11 4.39
N ALA A 229 6.40 1.95 4.65
CA ALA A 229 6.02 1.10 5.78
C ALA A 229 6.13 1.86 7.10
N ARG A 230 7.26 2.56 7.36
CA ARG A 230 7.42 3.38 8.57
C ARG A 230 6.44 4.54 8.65
N ARG A 231 6.10 5.17 7.52
CA ARG A 231 5.12 6.28 7.48
C ARG A 231 3.70 5.85 7.79
N ILE A 232 3.32 4.61 7.48
CA ILE A 232 1.96 4.09 7.70
C ILE A 232 1.87 3.35 9.04
N THR A 233 2.78 2.43 9.32
CA THR A 233 2.68 1.52 10.48
C THR A 233 2.85 2.23 11.82
N ARG A 234 3.74 3.22 11.94
CA ARG A 234 3.94 3.96 13.20
C ARG A 234 2.69 4.74 13.64
N PRO A 235 2.08 5.61 12.80
CA PRO A 235 0.85 6.30 13.16
C PRO A 235 -0.33 5.37 13.41
N LEU A 236 -0.47 4.27 12.65
CA LEU A 236 -1.49 3.26 12.93
C LEU A 236 -1.29 2.60 14.31
N GLY A 237 -0.05 2.35 14.72
CA GLY A 237 0.26 1.87 16.07
C GLY A 237 -0.14 2.87 17.17
N ALA A 238 0.05 4.18 16.93
CA ALA A 238 -0.41 5.21 17.85
C ALA A 238 -1.94 5.24 17.96
N LEU A 239 -2.65 5.12 16.83
CA LEU A 239 -4.11 5.03 16.82
C LEU A 239 -4.62 3.79 17.54
N MET A 240 -4.00 2.64 17.31
CA MET A 240 -4.35 1.40 18.01
C MET A 240 -4.15 1.53 19.53
N THR A 241 -3.09 2.22 19.96
CA THR A 241 -2.83 2.49 21.38
C THR A 241 -3.95 3.31 22.00
N VAL A 242 -4.39 4.38 21.33
CA VAL A 242 -5.50 5.23 21.78
C VAL A 242 -6.82 4.48 21.78
N ALA A 243 -7.13 3.73 20.73
CA ALA A 243 -8.35 2.93 20.64
C ALA A 243 -8.41 1.85 21.75
N THR A 244 -7.27 1.23 22.06
CA THR A 244 -7.16 0.26 23.17
C THR A 244 -7.38 0.93 24.53
N ALA A 245 -6.84 2.13 24.73
CA ALA A 245 -7.08 2.92 25.95
C ALA A 245 -8.56 3.29 26.10
N LEU A 246 -9.21 3.73 25.00
CA LEU A 246 -10.64 4.02 24.96
C LEU A 246 -11.46 2.77 25.33
N ALA A 247 -11.13 1.61 24.79
CA ALA A 247 -11.79 0.34 25.10
C ALA A 247 -11.65 -0.04 26.59
N ALA A 248 -10.58 0.39 27.25
CA ALA A 248 -10.38 0.23 28.70
C ALA A 248 -11.03 1.36 29.54
N GLY A 249 -11.72 2.32 28.91
CA GLY A 249 -12.34 3.46 29.57
C GLY A 249 -11.40 4.64 29.85
N ASP A 250 -10.13 4.57 29.45
CA ASP A 250 -9.18 5.68 29.58
C ASP A 250 -9.40 6.68 28.45
N LEU A 251 -10.21 7.70 28.73
CA LEU A 251 -10.46 8.77 27.77
C LEU A 251 -9.31 9.78 27.70
N THR A 252 -8.27 9.72 28.53
CA THR A 252 -7.28 10.81 28.66
C THR A 252 -6.21 10.82 27.56
N LYS A 253 -6.09 9.74 26.78
CA LYS A 253 -5.09 9.62 25.71
C LYS A 253 -5.44 10.47 24.48
N THR A 254 -4.43 10.76 23.68
CA THR A 254 -4.53 11.45 22.38
C THR A 254 -3.59 10.80 21.39
N SER A 255 -3.92 10.80 20.10
CA SER A 255 -3.11 10.14 19.06
C SER A 255 -1.74 10.79 18.84
N GLY A 256 -1.66 12.12 18.96
CA GLY A 256 -0.45 12.89 18.65
C GLY A 256 -0.01 12.82 17.18
N VAL A 257 -0.86 12.30 16.29
CA VAL A 257 -0.54 12.14 14.86
C VAL A 257 -0.86 13.45 14.13
N THR A 258 0.16 14.08 13.53
CA THR A 258 0.03 15.36 12.81
C THR A 258 0.16 15.21 11.28
N GLN A 259 -0.07 14.01 10.75
CA GLN A 259 0.02 13.77 9.30
C GLN A 259 -1.12 14.48 8.54
N ASN A 260 -0.84 14.89 7.30
CA ASN A 260 -1.80 15.55 6.42
C ASN A 260 -2.35 14.58 5.34
N ASP A 261 -2.59 13.32 5.72
CA ASP A 261 -3.09 12.24 4.88
C ASP A 261 -4.34 11.59 5.49
N GLU A 262 -4.80 10.46 4.93
CA GLU A 262 -5.96 9.76 5.46
C GLU A 262 -5.75 9.27 6.90
N VAL A 263 -4.52 8.87 7.26
CA VAL A 263 -4.22 8.39 8.62
C VAL A 263 -4.30 9.54 9.62
N GLY A 264 -3.75 10.70 9.28
CA GLY A 264 -3.87 11.90 10.11
C GLY A 264 -5.30 12.42 10.24
N ARG A 265 -6.13 12.31 9.18
CA ARG A 265 -7.56 12.64 9.26
C ARG A 265 -8.33 11.70 10.18
N THR A 266 -8.06 10.40 10.11
CA THR A 266 -8.65 9.41 11.03
C THR A 266 -8.21 9.67 12.47
N ALA A 267 -6.95 10.06 12.66
CA ALA A 267 -6.43 10.42 13.97
C ALA A 267 -7.13 11.62 14.59
N ALA A 268 -7.27 12.70 13.82
CA ALA A 268 -7.99 13.89 14.27
C ALA A 268 -9.45 13.59 14.64
N ALA A 269 -10.15 12.77 13.82
CA ALA A 269 -11.52 12.36 14.11
C ALA A 269 -11.64 11.51 15.38
N LEU A 270 -10.66 10.64 15.66
CA LEU A 270 -10.62 9.86 16.90
C LEU A 270 -10.40 10.76 18.12
N ASP A 271 -9.48 11.72 18.03
CA ASP A 271 -9.19 12.66 19.11
C ASP A 271 -10.39 13.59 19.39
N GLU A 272 -11.12 14.02 18.35
CA GLU A 272 -12.36 14.79 18.48
C GLU A 272 -13.47 13.97 19.17
N ALA A 273 -13.66 12.71 18.78
CA ALA A 273 -14.62 11.81 19.41
C ALA A 273 -14.33 11.58 20.91
N LEU A 274 -13.05 11.44 21.26
CA LEU A 274 -12.61 11.37 22.67
C LEU A 274 -12.92 12.66 23.44
N GLY A 275 -12.71 13.83 22.83
CA GLY A 275 -13.07 15.12 23.40
C GLY A 275 -14.56 15.19 23.76
N SER A 276 -15.42 14.89 22.80
CA SER A 276 -16.88 14.86 23.00
C SER A 276 -17.29 13.86 24.08
N LEU A 277 -16.64 12.69 24.15
CA LEU A 277 -16.96 11.68 25.17
C LEU A 277 -16.56 12.14 26.58
N ARG A 278 -15.45 12.88 26.73
CA ARG A 278 -15.07 13.49 28.02
C ARG A 278 -16.09 14.54 28.47
N GLU A 279 -16.56 15.39 27.54
CA GLU A 279 -17.58 16.40 27.85
C GLU A 279 -18.90 15.74 28.29
N LEU A 280 -19.32 14.67 27.61
CA LEU A 280 -20.48 13.89 28.01
C LEU A 280 -20.31 13.29 29.41
N MET A 281 -19.16 12.69 29.72
CA MET A 281 -18.90 12.14 31.06
C MET A 281 -18.90 13.22 32.14
N ALA A 282 -18.35 14.41 31.86
CA ALA A 282 -18.40 15.54 32.78
C ALA A 282 -19.85 16.00 33.04
N SER A 283 -20.70 16.01 32.01
CA SER A 283 -22.14 16.31 32.18
C SER A 283 -22.87 15.26 33.02
N VAL A 284 -22.50 13.98 32.89
CA VAL A 284 -23.06 12.89 33.70
C VAL A 284 -22.69 13.07 35.18
N VAL A 285 -21.43 13.39 35.48
CA VAL A 285 -20.98 13.67 36.86
C VAL A 285 -21.77 14.85 37.45
N ASN A 286 -21.87 15.97 36.74
CA ASN A 286 -22.64 17.13 37.21
C ASN A 286 -24.12 16.79 37.48
N SER A 287 -24.72 15.94 36.65
CA SER A 287 -26.10 15.50 36.83
C SER A 287 -26.25 14.57 38.04
N ALA A 288 -25.28 13.69 38.28
CA ALA A 288 -25.25 12.82 39.44
C ALA A 288 -25.10 13.62 40.75
N ASP A 289 -24.26 14.65 40.76
CA ASP A 289 -24.11 15.56 41.92
C ASP A 289 -25.41 16.32 42.20
N ALA A 290 -26.10 16.80 41.16
CA ALA A 290 -27.41 17.45 41.31
C ALA A 290 -28.46 16.49 41.91
N VAL A 291 -28.51 15.24 41.43
CA VAL A 291 -29.40 14.21 41.97
C VAL A 291 -29.07 13.88 43.43
N ALA A 292 -27.78 13.80 43.78
CA ALA A 292 -27.33 13.56 45.15
C ALA A 292 -27.80 14.70 46.08
N ALA A 293 -27.59 15.96 45.68
CA ALA A 293 -28.04 17.13 46.43
C ALA A 293 -29.57 17.17 46.60
N SER A 294 -30.34 16.91 45.53
CA SER A 294 -31.81 16.83 45.64
C SER A 294 -32.28 15.69 46.55
N SER A 295 -31.53 14.58 46.60
CA SER A 295 -31.84 13.46 47.50
C SER A 295 -31.59 13.83 48.97
N GLU A 296 -30.55 14.61 49.26
CA GLU A 296 -30.29 15.15 50.61
C GLU A 296 -31.40 16.13 51.04
N GLU A 297 -31.81 17.04 50.15
CA GLU A 297 -32.90 17.99 50.42
C GLU A 297 -34.25 17.28 50.65
N LEU A 298 -34.54 16.23 49.88
CA LEU A 298 -35.71 15.38 50.06
C LEU A 298 -35.67 14.64 51.40
N SER A 299 -34.50 14.15 51.81
CA SER A 299 -34.32 13.51 53.11
C SER A 299 -34.55 14.48 54.27
N ALA A 300 -34.03 15.70 54.16
CA ALA A 300 -34.26 16.75 55.16
C ALA A 300 -35.75 17.14 55.24
N SER A 301 -36.41 17.32 54.10
CA SER A 301 -37.85 17.62 54.01
C SER A 301 -38.69 16.49 54.62
N SER A 302 -38.33 15.23 54.35
CA SER A 302 -39.01 14.06 54.91
C SER A 302 -38.87 14.00 56.44
N ALA A 303 -37.70 14.34 56.99
CA ALA A 303 -37.48 14.42 58.43
C ALA A 303 -38.33 15.54 59.08
N GLN A 304 -38.42 16.71 58.43
CA GLN A 304 -39.27 17.80 58.90
C GLN A 304 -40.76 17.40 58.89
N ILE A 305 -41.23 16.75 57.82
CA ILE A 305 -42.60 16.25 57.73
C ILE A 305 -42.88 15.27 58.87
N SER A 306 -41.96 14.35 59.17
CA SER A 306 -42.10 13.40 60.28
C SER A 306 -42.26 14.14 61.62
N ALA A 307 -41.41 15.15 61.88
CA ALA A 307 -41.50 15.95 63.10
C ALA A 307 -42.83 16.73 63.20
N SER A 308 -43.29 17.36 62.11
CA SER A 308 -44.58 18.03 62.08
C SER A 308 -45.77 17.08 62.25
N ALA A 309 -45.67 15.84 61.77
CA ALA A 309 -46.68 14.80 61.97
C ALA A 309 -46.76 14.35 63.45
N GLU A 310 -45.61 14.21 64.12
CA GLU A 310 -45.55 13.95 65.57
C GLU A 310 -46.19 15.08 66.37
N GLU A 311 -45.88 16.34 66.05
CA GLU A 311 -46.46 17.51 66.69
C GLU A 311 -47.98 17.61 66.46
N THR A 312 -48.44 17.35 65.22
CA THR A 312 -49.88 17.30 64.89
C THR A 312 -50.60 16.22 65.69
N THR A 313 -49.96 15.06 65.89
CA THR A 313 -50.50 13.97 66.70
C THR A 313 -50.62 14.38 68.17
N ALA A 314 -49.59 15.04 68.72
CA ALA A 314 -49.63 15.58 70.08
C ALA A 314 -50.76 16.60 70.25
N GLN A 315 -50.89 17.55 69.31
CA GLN A 315 -51.95 18.56 69.33
C GLN A 315 -53.34 17.93 69.20
N SER A 316 -53.50 16.91 68.35
CA SER A 316 -54.75 16.15 68.23
C SER A 316 -55.12 15.47 69.55
N GLY A 317 -54.14 14.96 70.29
CA GLY A 317 -54.34 14.42 71.64
C GLY A 317 -54.84 15.46 72.63
N VAL A 318 -54.29 16.68 72.59
CA VAL A 318 -54.77 17.81 73.41
C VAL A 318 -56.21 18.16 73.05
N VAL A 319 -56.53 18.28 71.76
CA VAL A 319 -57.90 18.58 71.28
C VAL A 319 -58.89 17.51 71.73
N ALA A 320 -58.53 16.23 71.63
CA ALA A 320 -59.37 15.13 72.11
C ALA A 320 -59.65 15.25 73.62
N SER A 321 -58.62 15.52 74.43
CA SER A 321 -58.79 15.75 75.88
C SER A 321 -59.70 16.95 76.17
N SER A 322 -59.55 18.06 75.45
CA SER A 322 -60.42 19.22 75.60
C SER A 322 -61.87 18.92 75.17
N ALA A 323 -62.07 18.13 74.11
CA ALA A 323 -63.39 17.70 73.67
C ALA A 323 -64.07 16.81 74.72
N GLU A 324 -63.33 15.91 75.39
CA GLU A 324 -63.84 15.13 76.52
C GLU A 324 -64.26 16.02 77.71
N GLU A 325 -63.48 17.05 78.01
CA GLU A 325 -63.81 18.02 79.05
C GLU A 325 -65.07 18.83 78.70
N VAL A 326 -65.17 19.33 77.47
CA VAL A 326 -66.37 20.01 76.96
C VAL A 326 -67.58 19.09 77.02
N SER A 327 -67.45 17.81 76.64
CA SER A 327 -68.53 16.83 76.73
C SER A 327 -69.01 16.64 78.17
N ARG A 328 -68.09 16.54 79.14
CA ARG A 328 -68.42 16.49 80.57
C ARG A 328 -69.14 17.75 81.05
N ASN A 329 -68.71 18.92 80.59
CA ASN A 329 -69.36 20.19 80.92
C ASN A 329 -70.77 20.25 80.33
N VAL A 330 -70.97 19.81 79.08
CA VAL A 330 -72.31 19.72 78.45
C VAL A 330 -73.22 18.76 79.20
N ALA A 331 -72.72 17.60 79.63
CA ALA A 331 -73.48 16.66 80.45
C ALA A 331 -73.90 17.28 81.80
N THR A 332 -73.00 18.05 82.42
CA THR A 332 -73.30 18.79 83.66
C THR A 332 -74.37 19.86 83.44
N VAL A 333 -74.28 20.62 82.35
CA VAL A 333 -75.30 21.62 81.97
C VAL A 333 -76.64 20.94 81.68
N ALA A 334 -76.66 19.81 80.98
CA ALA A 334 -77.87 19.04 80.72
C ALA A 334 -78.55 18.58 82.01
N ALA A 335 -77.78 18.04 82.97
CA ALA A 335 -78.30 17.67 84.28
C ALA A 335 -78.87 18.88 85.04
N GLY A 336 -78.18 20.03 85.00
CA GLY A 336 -78.69 21.28 85.58
C GLY A 336 -79.98 21.78 84.90
N ALA A 337 -80.10 21.61 83.58
CA ALA A 337 -81.33 21.95 82.84
C ALA A 337 -82.49 21.00 83.18
N GLU A 338 -82.23 19.71 83.40
CA GLU A 338 -83.25 18.74 83.86
C GLU A 338 -83.76 19.08 85.27
N GLU A 339 -82.87 19.42 86.20
CA GLU A 339 -83.19 19.86 87.56
C GLU A 339 -83.98 21.17 87.55
N MET A 340 -83.58 22.12 86.70
CA MET A 340 -84.30 23.37 86.48
C MET A 340 -85.70 23.11 85.90
N GLY A 341 -85.82 22.18 84.95
CA GLY A 341 -87.10 21.75 84.40
C GLY A 341 -88.00 21.09 85.44
N ALA A 342 -87.44 20.34 86.40
CA ALA A 342 -88.17 19.81 87.55
C ALA A 342 -88.65 20.93 88.48
N SER A 343 -87.77 21.89 88.80
CA SER A 343 -88.11 23.06 89.62
C SER A 343 -89.20 23.90 88.98
N ILE A 344 -89.17 24.12 87.66
CA ILE A 344 -90.23 24.84 86.93
C ILE A 344 -91.57 24.11 87.02
N ARG A 345 -91.58 22.77 86.89
CA ARG A 345 -92.82 21.98 87.06
C ARG A 345 -93.36 22.07 88.48
N GLU A 346 -92.49 22.05 89.49
CA GLU A 346 -92.87 22.23 90.89
C GLU A 346 -93.43 23.64 91.15
N ILE A 347 -92.77 24.69 90.65
CA ILE A 347 -93.27 26.08 90.72
C ILE A 347 -94.63 26.20 90.03
N ALA A 348 -94.80 25.61 88.85
CA ALA A 348 -96.07 25.62 88.13
C ALA A 348 -97.18 24.90 88.94
N SER A 349 -96.85 23.77 89.58
CA SER A 349 -97.76 23.06 90.48
C SER A 349 -98.15 23.91 91.69
N ASN A 350 -97.17 24.53 92.37
CA ASN A 350 -97.40 25.40 93.52
C ASN A 350 -98.20 26.65 93.14
N ALA A 351 -97.96 27.22 91.96
CA ALA A 351 -98.72 28.35 91.45
C ALA A 351 -100.17 27.97 91.11
N ALA A 352 -100.39 26.77 90.55
CA ALA A 352 -101.73 26.24 90.29
C ALA A 352 -102.50 25.99 91.60
N GLU A 353 -101.85 25.40 92.60
CA GLU A 353 -102.40 25.21 93.94
C GLU A 353 -102.72 26.56 94.61
N ALA A 354 -101.79 27.52 94.55
CA ALA A 354 -102.03 28.87 95.06
C ALA A 354 -103.21 29.56 94.35
N SER A 355 -103.35 29.37 93.03
CA SER A 355 -104.49 29.89 92.27
C SER A 355 -105.80 29.22 92.66
N GLU A 356 -105.80 27.92 92.97
CA GLU A 356 -106.97 27.20 93.48
C GLU A 356 -107.36 27.68 94.88
N VAL A 357 -106.38 27.90 95.76
CA VAL A 357 -106.59 28.48 97.09
C VAL A 357 -107.14 29.90 96.98
N ALA A 358 -106.60 30.73 96.09
CA ALA A 358 -107.12 32.06 95.82
C ALA A 358 -108.57 32.02 95.31
N ALA A 359 -108.91 31.10 94.40
CA ALA A 359 -110.27 30.90 93.93
C ALA A 359 -111.22 30.47 95.07
N LYS A 360 -110.80 29.54 95.94
CA LYS A 360 -111.56 29.15 97.14
C LYS A 360 -111.73 30.33 98.11
N ALA A 361 -110.71 31.18 98.26
CA ALA A 361 -110.79 32.39 99.08
C ALA A 361 -111.78 33.42 98.50
N VAL A 362 -111.83 33.60 97.18
CA VAL A 362 -112.85 34.44 96.51
C VAL A 362 -114.25 33.90 96.75
N VAL A 363 -114.48 32.59 96.57
CA VAL A 363 -115.79 31.96 96.86
C VAL A 363 -116.18 32.13 98.34
N ALA A 364 -115.24 31.98 99.26
CA ALA A 364 -115.48 32.23 100.68
C ALA A 364 -115.81 33.70 100.96
N ALA A 365 -115.13 34.64 100.31
CA ALA A 365 -115.41 36.07 100.40
C ALA A 365 -116.78 36.43 99.80
N GLU A 366 -117.19 35.83 98.68
CA GLU A 366 -118.53 35.97 98.09
C GLU A 366 -119.61 35.44 99.04
N THR A 367 -119.38 34.25 99.62
CA THR A 367 -120.29 33.64 100.61
C THR A 367 -120.42 34.52 101.86
N THR A 368 -119.30 35.08 102.32
CA THR A 368 -119.27 36.02 103.46
C THR A 368 -120.02 37.31 103.11
N THR A 369 -119.79 37.86 101.93
CA THR A 369 -120.48 39.07 101.43
C THR A 369 -121.98 38.84 101.32
N ALA A 370 -122.41 37.68 100.79
CA ALA A 370 -123.81 37.28 100.75
C ALA A 370 -124.42 37.15 102.16
N THR A 371 -123.65 36.61 103.12
CA THR A 371 -124.08 36.49 104.53
C THR A 371 -124.20 37.87 105.20
N VAL A 372 -123.25 38.77 104.96
CA VAL A 372 -123.27 40.17 105.45
C VAL A 372 -124.42 40.95 104.82
N ALA A 373 -124.71 40.76 103.53
CA ALA A 373 -125.87 41.37 102.87
C ALA A 373 -127.19 40.89 103.50
N LYS A 374 -127.29 39.59 103.82
CA LYS A 374 -128.44 39.01 104.53
C LYS A 374 -128.60 39.57 105.94
N LEU A 375 -127.50 39.78 106.67
CA LEU A 375 -127.47 40.46 107.97
C LEU A 375 -127.87 41.93 107.85
N GLY A 376 -127.48 42.61 106.76
CA GLY A 376 -127.89 43.98 106.46
C GLY A 376 -129.40 44.11 106.22
N GLU A 377 -129.99 43.16 105.51
CA GLU A 377 -131.45 43.09 105.28
C GLU A 377 -132.20 42.82 106.59
N SER A 378 -131.74 41.85 107.42
CA SER A 378 -132.32 41.63 108.76
C SER A 378 -132.12 42.81 109.72
N SER A 379 -131.04 43.59 109.59
CA SER A 379 -130.82 44.79 110.41
C SER A 379 -131.72 45.96 110.01
N ALA A 380 -132.04 46.08 108.72
CA ALA A 380 -133.01 47.08 108.23
C ALA A 380 -134.45 46.76 108.66
N GLU A 381 -134.79 45.46 108.78
CA GLU A 381 -136.11 45.01 109.24
C GLU A 381 -136.34 45.28 110.74
N ILE A 382 -135.28 45.25 111.56
CA ILE A 382 -135.33 45.60 113.00
C ILE A 382 -135.46 47.12 113.23
N GLY A 383 -135.10 47.96 112.24
CA GLY A 383 -135.15 49.42 112.36
C GLY A 383 -136.54 50.07 112.14
N ASN A 384 -137.54 49.30 111.67
CA ASN A 384 -138.88 49.80 111.34
C ASN A 384 -139.97 49.37 112.35
N VAL A 385 -139.59 49.03 113.59
CA VAL A 385 -140.49 48.66 114.69
C VAL A 385 -140.70 49.80 115.67
#